data_AF-A0A0J9YAX4-F1
#
_entry.id   AF-A0A0J9YAX4-F1
#
_cell.length_a   1.000
_cell.length_b   1.000
_cell.length_c   1.000
_cell.angle_alpha   90.00
_cell.angle_beta   90.00
_cell.angle_gamma   90.00
#
_symmetry.space_group_name_H-M   'P 1'
#
loop_
_entity.id
_entity.type
_entity.pdbx_description
1 polymer ?
#
loop_
_entity_poly.entity_id
_entity_poly.type
_entity_poly.pdbx_seq_one_letter_code
_entity_poly.pdbx_strand_id
1 'polypeptide(L)'
;MNASMRKRKGCFKENAEMKRERRAWRTLAIITGTFVACWTPFFLVSLYRPICRCEIPILLESITNWLGYLNSALNPIIYTVFSNDFRTAFKRILARLLFLKMSRS
;
A
#
# COMPACT_ATOMS: atom_id res chain seq x y z
N MET A 1 22.89 -3.17 41.73
CA MET A 1 21.49 -2.92 41.29
C MET A 1 21.35 -2.32 39.86
N ASN A 2 22.43 -2.08 39.10
CA ASN A 2 22.37 -1.33 37.84
C ASN A 2 22.39 -2.19 36.55
N ALA A 3 22.85 -3.45 36.64
CA ALA A 3 22.98 -4.34 35.48
C ALA A 3 21.62 -4.89 34.98
N SER A 4 20.68 -5.19 35.90
CA SER A 4 19.35 -5.73 35.57
C SER A 4 18.48 -4.71 34.83
N MET A 5 18.56 -3.42 35.19
CA MET A 5 17.83 -2.35 34.50
C MET A 5 18.36 -2.06 33.08
N ARG A 6 19.69 -2.16 32.84
CA ARG A 6 20.26 -2.01 31.49
C ARG A 6 19.81 -3.13 30.56
N LYS A 7 19.79 -4.38 31.03
CA LYS A 7 19.35 -5.55 30.25
C LYS A 7 17.87 -5.45 29.87
N ARG A 8 17.01 -4.99 30.78
CA ARG A 8 15.57 -4.77 30.53
C ARG A 8 15.30 -3.67 29.51
N LYS A 9 16.08 -2.57 29.54
CA LYS A 9 15.99 -1.48 28.55
C LYS A 9 16.45 -1.90 27.16
N GLY A 10 17.48 -2.75 27.05
CA GLY A 10 17.97 -3.29 25.77
C GLY A 10 16.92 -4.18 25.08
N CYS A 11 16.38 -5.16 25.80
CA CYS A 11 15.34 -6.04 25.28
C CYS A 11 14.03 -5.28 24.93
N PHE A 12 13.67 -4.25 25.69
CA PHE A 12 12.50 -3.43 25.36
C PHE A 12 12.70 -2.60 24.07
N LYS A 13 13.91 -2.04 23.87
CA LYS A 13 14.26 -1.35 22.62
C LYS A 13 14.24 -2.29 21.42
N GLU A 14 14.86 -3.46 21.54
CA GLU A 14 14.87 -4.49 20.49
C GLU A 14 13.43 -4.93 20.11
N ASN A 15 12.57 -5.18 21.10
CA ASN A 15 11.17 -5.50 20.88
C ASN A 15 10.39 -4.36 20.20
N ALA A 16 10.69 -3.10 20.52
CA ALA A 16 10.06 -1.94 19.90
C ALA A 16 10.53 -1.75 18.45
N GLU A 17 11.82 -1.98 18.18
CA GLU A 17 12.41 -1.95 16.84
C GLU A 17 11.86 -3.08 15.97
N MET A 18 11.81 -4.32 16.46
CA MET A 18 11.18 -5.44 15.78
C MET A 18 9.70 -5.18 15.43
N LYS A 19 8.95 -4.53 16.33
CA LYS A 19 7.56 -4.14 16.05
C LYS A 19 7.47 -3.10 14.93
N ARG A 20 8.41 -2.14 14.87
CA ARG A 20 8.48 -1.14 13.80
C ARG A 20 8.86 -1.78 12.48
N GLU A 21 9.85 -2.66 12.48
CA GLU A 21 10.28 -3.42 11.29
C GLU A 21 9.15 -4.29 10.73
N ARG A 22 8.47 -5.06 11.59
CA ARG A 22 7.35 -5.91 11.17
C ARG A 22 6.20 -5.10 10.58
N ARG A 23 6.01 -3.85 11.01
CA ARG A 23 5.03 -2.92 10.44
C ARG A 23 5.44 -2.47 9.04
N ALA A 24 6.70 -2.12 8.83
CA ALA A 24 7.22 -1.75 7.51
C ALA A 24 7.09 -2.91 6.51
N TRP A 25 7.46 -4.13 6.93
CA TRP A 25 7.30 -5.34 6.11
C TRP A 25 5.84 -5.65 5.77
N ARG A 26 4.89 -5.42 6.70
CA ARG A 26 3.46 -5.56 6.40
C ARG A 26 3.02 -4.61 5.30
N THR A 27 3.40 -3.34 5.38
CA THR A 27 3.06 -2.36 4.35
C THR A 27 3.67 -2.76 3.01
N LEU A 28 4.93 -3.19 3.00
CA LEU A 28 5.60 -3.68 1.80
C LEU A 28 4.87 -4.88 1.19
N ALA A 29 4.54 -5.88 2.00
CA ALA A 29 3.81 -7.07 1.56
C ALA A 29 2.43 -6.74 0.97
N ILE A 30 1.73 -5.75 1.53
CA ILE A 30 0.43 -5.29 1.00
C ILE A 30 0.60 -4.56 -0.33
N ILE A 31 1.58 -3.66 -0.43
CA ILE A 31 1.91 -2.96 -1.69
C ILE A 31 2.22 -3.99 -2.78
N THR A 32 3.13 -4.92 -2.49
CA THR A 32 3.54 -5.96 -3.43
C THR A 32 2.38 -6.90 -3.78
N GLY A 33 1.62 -7.35 -2.79
CA GLY A 33 0.47 -8.24 -3.01
C GLY A 33 -0.61 -7.58 -3.87
N THR A 34 -0.89 -6.30 -3.64
CA THR A 34 -1.86 -5.55 -4.45
C THR A 34 -1.36 -5.35 -5.87
N PHE A 35 -0.08 -4.97 -6.03
CA PHE A 35 0.54 -4.85 -7.35
C PHE A 35 0.44 -6.16 -8.15
N VAL A 36 0.81 -7.28 -7.53
CA VAL A 36 0.71 -8.61 -8.14
C VAL A 36 -0.73 -8.95 -8.48
N ALA A 37 -1.68 -8.77 -7.56
CA ALA A 37 -3.09 -9.05 -7.82
C ALA A 37 -3.66 -8.20 -8.97
N CYS A 38 -3.28 -6.92 -9.05
CA CYS A 38 -3.70 -6.02 -10.12
C CYS A 38 -3.10 -6.38 -11.49
N TRP A 39 -1.86 -6.87 -11.51
CA TRP A 39 -1.15 -7.22 -12.74
C TRP A 39 -1.34 -8.68 -13.19
N THR A 40 -1.69 -9.59 -12.29
CA THR A 40 -1.89 -11.02 -12.60
C THR A 40 -2.83 -11.26 -13.79
N PRO A 41 -4.04 -10.64 -13.87
CA PRO A 41 -4.92 -10.83 -15.02
C PRO A 41 -4.27 -10.38 -16.35
N PHE A 42 -3.55 -9.25 -16.35
CA PHE A 42 -2.84 -8.76 -17.53
C PHE A 42 -1.75 -9.75 -17.98
N PHE A 43 -0.95 -10.26 -17.04
CA PHE A 43 0.09 -11.25 -17.34
C PHE A 43 -0.51 -12.55 -17.88
N LEU A 44 -1.60 -13.05 -17.29
CA LEU A 44 -2.28 -14.25 -17.74
C LEU A 44 -2.82 -14.09 -19.18
N VAL A 45 -3.48 -12.98 -19.48
CA VAL A 45 -3.98 -12.70 -20.84
C VAL A 45 -2.82 -12.59 -21.83
N SER A 46 -1.73 -11.90 -21.45
CA SER A 46 -0.56 -11.71 -22.32
C SER A 46 0.18 -13.02 -22.61
N LEU A 47 0.28 -13.91 -21.62
CA LEU A 47 0.88 -15.24 -21.78
C LEU A 47 -0.02 -16.20 -22.54
N TYR A 48 -1.35 -16.07 -22.40
CA TYR A 48 -2.31 -16.92 -23.07
C TYR A 48 -2.51 -16.56 -24.55
N ARG A 49 -2.43 -15.28 -24.90
CA ARG A 49 -2.60 -14.74 -26.27
C ARG A 49 -1.72 -15.43 -27.35
N PRO A 50 -0.44 -15.78 -27.10
CA PRO A 50 0.36 -16.53 -28.07
C PRO A 50 0.11 -18.04 -28.06
N ILE A 51 -0.41 -18.61 -26.96
CA ILE A 51 -0.63 -20.06 -26.80
C ILE A 51 -1.93 -20.49 -27.50
N CYS A 52 -2.98 -19.68 -27.37
CA CYS A 52 -4.26 -19.88 -28.06
C CYS A 52 -4.42 -18.76 -29.07
N ARG A 53 -4.47 -19.05 -30.37
CA ARG A 53 -4.85 -18.07 -31.43
C ARG A 53 -6.36 -17.80 -31.42
N CYS A 54 -6.91 -17.66 -30.23
CA CYS A 54 -8.32 -17.63 -29.93
C CYS A 54 -8.69 -16.19 -29.61
N GLU A 55 -9.89 -15.77 -30.00
CA GLU A 55 -10.37 -14.44 -29.64
C GLU A 55 -10.48 -14.34 -28.12
N ILE A 56 -9.79 -13.34 -27.55
CA ILE A 56 -9.90 -13.05 -26.13
C ILE A 56 -11.27 -12.43 -25.90
N PRO A 57 -12.09 -12.98 -24.99
CA PRO A 57 -13.40 -12.41 -24.71
C PRO A 57 -13.28 -10.97 -24.20
N ILE A 58 -14.16 -10.10 -24.67
CA ILE A 58 -14.29 -8.68 -24.29
C ILE A 58 -14.28 -8.47 -22.76
N LEU A 59 -14.83 -9.44 -22.02
CA LEU A 59 -14.83 -9.41 -20.57
C LEU A 59 -13.42 -9.41 -19.97
N LEU A 60 -12.47 -10.19 -20.52
CA LEU A 60 -11.09 -10.24 -20.04
C LEU A 60 -10.33 -8.95 -20.36
N GLU A 61 -10.56 -8.35 -21.52
CA GLU A 61 -9.98 -7.05 -21.86
C GLU A 61 -10.54 -5.94 -20.96
N SER A 62 -11.85 -5.96 -20.71
CA SER A 62 -12.50 -5.02 -19.79
C SER A 62 -11.93 -5.14 -18.38
N ILE A 63 -11.89 -6.36 -17.83
CA ILE A 63 -11.30 -6.63 -16.51
C ILE A 63 -9.86 -6.11 -16.44
N THR A 64 -9.05 -6.40 -17.45
CA THR A 64 -7.65 -5.96 -17.52
C THR A 64 -7.52 -4.44 -17.51
N ASN A 65 -8.33 -3.72 -18.29
CA ASN A 65 -8.37 -2.25 -18.29
C ASN A 65 -8.81 -1.68 -16.94
N TRP A 66 -9.88 -2.22 -16.36
CA TRP A 66 -10.37 -1.81 -15.05
C TRP A 66 -9.34 -2.04 -13.94
N LEU A 67 -8.60 -3.14 -13.99
CA LEU A 67 -7.48 -3.42 -13.07
C LEU A 67 -6.30 -2.46 -13.25
N GLY A 68 -6.01 -2.03 -14.49
CA GLY A 68 -5.03 -0.98 -14.77
C GLY A 68 -5.41 0.36 -14.10
N TYR A 69 -6.69 0.74 -14.20
CA TYR A 69 -7.20 1.93 -13.51
C TYR A 69 -7.19 1.78 -11.98
N LEU A 70 -7.55 0.60 -11.47
CA LEU A 70 -7.52 0.30 -10.04
C LEU A 70 -6.08 0.36 -9.50
N ASN A 71 -5.07 -0.13 -10.22
CA ASN A 71 -3.66 -0.06 -9.77
C ASN A 71 -3.22 1.39 -9.48
N SER A 72 -3.60 2.32 -10.36
CA SER A 72 -3.31 3.76 -10.17
C SER A 72 -4.10 4.36 -9.01
N ALA A 73 -5.40 4.04 -8.88
CA ALA A 73 -6.25 4.51 -7.80
C ALA A 73 -5.90 3.92 -6.43
N LEU A 74 -5.34 2.71 -6.41
CA LEU A 74 -4.92 2.02 -5.19
C LEU A 74 -3.65 2.62 -4.59
N ASN A 75 -2.81 3.31 -5.37
CA ASN A 75 -1.60 3.93 -4.83
C ASN A 75 -1.91 4.88 -3.64
N PRO A 76 -2.75 5.93 -3.75
CA PRO A 76 -3.15 6.75 -2.61
C PRO A 76 -3.84 5.97 -1.48
N ILE A 77 -4.66 4.97 -1.81
CA ILE A 77 -5.41 4.18 -0.82
C ILE A 77 -4.46 3.31 0.01
N ILE A 78 -3.51 2.63 -0.63
CA ILE A 78 -2.55 1.78 0.06
C ILE A 78 -1.70 2.62 1.02
N TYR A 79 -1.18 3.77 0.56
CA TYR A 79 -0.38 4.66 1.41
C TYR A 79 -1.21 5.29 2.54
N THR A 80 -2.46 5.69 2.29
CA THR A 80 -3.30 6.32 3.32
C THR A 80 -3.86 5.35 4.34
N VAL A 81 -4.19 4.10 3.96
CA VAL A 81 -4.79 3.12 4.88
C VAL A 81 -3.73 2.38 5.69
N PHE A 82 -2.59 2.05 5.07
CA PHE A 82 -1.60 1.16 5.69
C PHE A 82 -0.36 1.87 6.26
N SER A 83 -0.11 3.13 5.90
CA SER A 83 0.90 3.97 6.58
C SER A 83 0.23 5.02 7.47
N ASN A 84 0.37 4.85 8.78
CA ASN A 84 -0.14 5.82 9.77
C ASN A 84 0.52 7.20 9.61
N ASP A 85 1.76 7.24 9.15
CA ASP A 85 2.50 8.50 8.93
C ASP A 85 1.90 9.26 7.74
N PHE A 86 1.57 8.56 6.65
CA PHE A 86 0.87 9.14 5.51
C PHE A 86 -0.53 9.62 5.89
N ARG A 87 -1.28 8.82 6.65
CA ARG A 87 -2.63 9.19 7.12
C ARG A 87 -2.61 10.45 7.97
N THR A 88 -1.58 10.60 8.80
CA THR A 88 -1.38 11.79 9.64
C THR A 88 -1.00 13.01 8.81
N ALA A 89 -0.09 12.85 7.84
CA ALA A 89 0.28 13.92 6.91
C ALA A 89 -0.92 14.37 6.05
N PHE A 90 -1.71 13.42 5.53
CA PHE A 90 -2.88 13.71 4.72
C PHE A 90 -3.96 14.47 5.51
N LYS A 91 -4.23 14.06 6.76
CA LYS A 91 -5.12 14.79 7.67
C LYS A 91 -4.62 16.21 7.96
N ARG A 92 -3.32 16.40 8.15
CA ARG A 92 -2.73 17.74 8.34
C ARG A 92 -2.88 18.63 7.11
N ILE A 93 -2.66 18.07 5.91
CA ILE A 93 -2.85 18.79 4.64
C ILE A 93 -4.32 19.16 4.48
N LEU A 94 -5.25 18.22 4.69
CA LEU A 94 -6.69 18.46 4.58
C LEU A 94 -7.17 19.51 5.59
N ALA A 95 -6.69 19.44 6.84
CA ALA A 95 -6.98 20.45 7.86
C ALA A 95 -6.47 21.83 7.42
N ARG A 96 -5.22 21.93 6.94
CA ARG A 96 -4.66 23.21 6.44
C ARG A 96 -5.44 23.76 5.24
N LEU A 97 -5.83 22.91 4.29
CA LEU A 97 -6.64 23.32 3.14
C LEU A 97 -8.04 23.80 3.56
N LEU A 98 -8.67 23.15 4.53
CA LEU A 98 -9.96 23.56 5.08
C LEU A 98 -9.84 24.88 5.88
N PHE A 99 -8.79 25.06 6.69
CA PHE A 99 -8.52 26.31 7.39
C PHE A 99 -8.24 27.48 6.43
N LEU A 100 -7.47 27.25 5.35
CA LEU A 100 -7.23 28.27 4.32
C LEU A 100 -8.49 28.62 3.54
N LYS A 101 -9.39 27.65 3.31
CA LYS A 101 -10.69 27.90 2.67
C LYS A 101 -11.60 28.74 3.59
N MET A 102 -11.52 28.56 4.90
CA MET A 102 -12.29 29.31 5.90
C MET A 102 -11.73 30.73 6.13
N SER A 103 -10.41 30.92 6.03
CA SER A 103 -9.77 32.23 6.20
C SER A 103 -9.92 33.17 5.00
N ARG A 104 -10.35 32.64 3.84
CA ARG A 104 -10.56 33.42 2.60
C ARG A 104 -12.05 33.77 2.36
N SER A 105 -12.95 33.35 3.25
CA SER A 105 -14.36 33.74 3.26
C SER A 105 -14.65 34.71 4.39
#